data_AF-A0A0D8XXL5-F1
#
_entry.id   AF-A0A0D8XXL5-F1
#
_cell.length_a   1.000
_cell.length_b   1.000
_cell.length_c   1.000
_cell.angle_alpha   90.00
_cell.angle_beta   90.00
_cell.angle_gamma   90.00
#
_symmetry.space_group_name_H-M   'P 1'
#
loop_
_entity.id
_entity.type
_entity.pdbx_description
1 polymer ?
#
loop_
_entity_poly.entity_id
_entity_poly.type
_entity_poly.pdbx_seq_one_letter_code
_entity_poly.pdbx_strand_id
1 'polypeptide(L)'
;MDAAPYSLLDPSKIFSHVIDGVNKEYDWYVRADDDAYVIVENLREFLHKYSSREPHYFGYKWNFFVPHGFADGGVYVLSRTAVEIFYQIMKDPKLCPEHHRAEEDQEVYFENR
;
A
#
# COMPACT_ATOMS: atom_id res chain seq x y z
N MET A 1 11.54 21.18 16.32
CA MET A 1 10.63 20.53 15.37
C MET A 1 11.30 19.22 15.02
N ASP A 2 11.02 18.20 15.79
CA ASP A 2 11.65 16.89 15.62
C ASP A 2 11.05 16.24 14.38
N ALA A 3 11.91 15.93 13.41
CA ALA A 3 11.51 15.12 12.27
C ALA A 3 10.97 13.80 12.82
N ALA A 4 9.77 13.40 12.38
CA ALA A 4 9.31 12.04 12.57
C ALA A 4 10.44 11.10 12.10
N PRO A 5 10.84 10.10 12.88
CA PRO A 5 11.91 9.22 12.47
C PRO A 5 11.53 8.63 11.11
N TYR A 6 12.46 8.68 10.15
CA TYR A 6 12.33 8.14 8.79
C TYR A 6 11.79 6.68 8.74
N SER A 7 11.67 6.01 9.88
CA SER A 7 11.03 4.70 10.04
C SER A 7 9.54 4.63 9.73
N LEU A 8 8.79 5.74 9.70
CA LEU A 8 7.35 5.70 9.39
C LEU A 8 7.04 5.91 7.90
N LEU A 9 8.04 6.24 7.08
CA LEU A 9 7.91 6.38 5.63
C LEU A 9 8.31 5.10 4.88
N ASP A 10 8.69 4.05 5.61
CA ASP A 10 9.07 2.76 5.05
C ASP A 10 7.82 1.85 4.96
N PRO A 11 7.35 1.52 3.75
CA PRO A 11 6.20 0.65 3.55
C PRO A 11 6.30 -0.63 4.38
N SER A 12 7.48 -1.26 4.42
CA SER A 12 7.67 -2.55 5.08
C SER A 12 7.32 -2.50 6.56
N LYS A 13 7.65 -1.40 7.25
CA LYS A 13 7.33 -1.19 8.66
C LYS A 13 5.84 -0.93 8.87
N ILE A 14 5.20 -0.18 7.97
CA ILE A 14 3.75 0.06 8.00
C ILE A 14 3.01 -1.28 7.84
N PHE A 15 3.34 -2.05 6.80
CA PHE A 15 2.68 -3.33 6.53
C PHE A 15 2.93 -4.36 7.64
N SER A 16 4.14 -4.45 8.19
CA SER A 16 4.41 -5.29 9.37
C SER A 16 3.57 -4.86 10.57
N HIS A 17 3.47 -3.57 10.88
CA HIS A 17 2.66 -3.10 12.00
C HIS A 17 1.18 -3.44 11.81
N VAL A 18 0.66 -3.23 10.59
CA VAL A 18 -0.74 -3.53 10.25
C VAL A 18 -1.01 -5.04 10.32
N ILE A 19 -0.15 -5.89 9.77
CA ILE A 19 -0.43 -7.33 9.68
C ILE A 19 -0.13 -8.07 10.98
N ASP A 20 0.94 -7.69 11.67
CA ASP A 20 1.35 -8.35 12.91
C ASP A 20 0.58 -7.81 14.13
N GLY A 21 0.13 -6.56 14.08
CA GLY A 21 -0.53 -5.87 15.19
C GLY A 21 -2.04 -5.70 15.07
N VAL A 22 -2.58 -5.56 13.86
CA VAL A 22 -4.01 -5.34 13.61
C VAL A 22 -4.59 -6.65 13.08
N ASN A 23 -5.59 -7.17 13.80
CA ASN A 23 -6.19 -8.50 13.57
C ASN A 23 -6.45 -8.76 12.07
N LYS A 24 -6.16 -9.97 11.58
CA LYS A 24 -6.19 -10.37 10.15
C LYS A 24 -7.58 -10.35 9.50
N GLU A 25 -8.53 -9.62 10.06
CA GLU A 25 -9.96 -9.72 9.79
C GLU A 25 -10.48 -8.66 8.80
N TYR A 26 -9.69 -7.64 8.43
CA TYR A 26 -10.13 -6.60 7.50
C TYR A 26 -10.11 -7.04 6.04
N ASP A 27 -11.18 -6.71 5.32
CA ASP A 27 -11.32 -6.95 3.88
C ASP A 27 -10.51 -5.96 3.02
N TRP A 28 -10.39 -4.72 3.51
CA TRP A 28 -9.82 -3.61 2.77
C TRP A 28 -8.97 -2.74 3.70
N TYR A 29 -7.85 -2.27 3.18
CA TYR A 29 -6.87 -1.45 3.86
C TYR A 29 -6.68 -0.16 3.07
N VAL A 30 -6.70 0.98 3.74
CA VAL A 30 -6.56 2.30 3.12
C VAL A 30 -5.31 2.95 3.71
N ARG A 31 -4.38 3.37 2.85
CA ARG A 31 -3.35 4.35 3.22
C ARG A 31 -3.83 5.71 2.75
N ALA A 32 -3.66 6.71 3.59
CA ALA A 32 -3.96 8.11 3.28
C ALA A 32 -2.93 9.01 3.99
N ASP A 33 -2.55 10.11 3.35
CA ASP A 33 -1.77 11.18 3.98
C ASP A 33 -2.62 12.00 4.97
N ASP A 34 -1.97 12.81 5.81
CA ASP A 34 -2.63 13.61 6.85
C ASP A 34 -3.42 14.81 6.32
N ASP A 35 -3.29 15.11 5.03
CA ASP A 35 -4.05 16.11 4.28
C ASP A 35 -5.07 15.50 3.31
N ALA A 36 -5.29 14.18 3.36
CA ALA A 36 -6.29 13.49 2.54
C ALA A 36 -7.70 13.53 3.15
N TYR A 37 -8.72 13.60 2.28
CA TYR A 37 -10.13 13.49 2.67
C TYR A 37 -10.81 12.33 1.94
N VAL A 38 -11.37 11.38 2.70
CA VAL A 38 -12.02 10.17 2.17
C VAL A 38 -13.51 10.16 2.51
N ILE A 39 -14.36 10.12 1.48
CA ILE A 39 -15.80 9.87 1.64
C ILE A 39 -16.00 8.34 1.68
N VAL A 40 -16.16 7.79 2.88
CA VAL A 40 -16.19 6.33 3.12
C VAL A 40 -17.40 5.67 2.45
N GLU A 41 -18.53 6.36 2.30
CA GLU A 41 -19.71 5.85 1.60
C GLU A 41 -19.42 5.57 0.13
N ASN A 42 -18.77 6.50 -0.56
CA ASN A 42 -18.36 6.35 -1.96
C ASN A 42 -17.33 5.23 -2.10
N LEU A 43 -16.37 5.17 -1.17
CA LEU A 43 -15.37 4.11 -1.16
C LEU A 43 -16.03 2.74 -0.98
N ARG A 44 -16.96 2.59 -0.03
CA ARG A 44 -17.70 1.35 0.20
C ARG A 44 -18.49 0.93 -1.02
N GLU A 45 -19.18 1.87 -1.68
CA GLU A 45 -19.95 1.59 -2.90
C GLU A 45 -19.03 1.11 -4.05
N PHE A 46 -17.86 1.72 -4.19
CA PHE A 46 -16.85 1.28 -5.14
C PHE A 46 -16.34 -0.14 -4.82
N LEU A 47 -15.92 -0.39 -3.59
CA LEU A 47 -15.32 -1.65 -3.16
C LEU A 47 -16.29 -2.83 -3.15
N HIS A 48 -17.60 -2.59 -2.99
CA HIS A 48 -18.62 -3.64 -3.02
C HIS A 48 -18.67 -4.43 -4.34
N LYS A 49 -18.06 -3.92 -5.41
CA LYS A 49 -17.99 -4.56 -6.73
C LYS A 49 -16.83 -5.56 -6.86
N TYR A 50 -15.96 -5.64 -5.86
CA TYR A 50 -14.71 -6.38 -5.91
C TYR A 50 -14.61 -7.38 -4.75
N SER A 51 -13.86 -8.46 -4.95
CA SER A 51 -13.62 -9.45 -3.92
C SER A 51 -12.36 -9.09 -3.14
N SER A 52 -12.45 -8.94 -1.82
CA SER A 52 -11.28 -8.74 -0.96
C SER A 52 -10.29 -9.92 -0.97
N ARG A 53 -10.72 -11.08 -1.49
CA ARG A 53 -9.92 -12.30 -1.65
C ARG A 53 -9.13 -12.35 -2.96
N GLU A 54 -9.32 -11.35 -3.82
CA GLU A 54 -8.51 -11.17 -5.03
C GLU A 54 -7.52 -10.03 -4.79
N PRO A 55 -6.33 -10.05 -5.42
CA PRO A 55 -5.33 -9.01 -5.22
C PRO A 55 -5.75 -7.73 -5.95
N HIS A 56 -6.20 -6.75 -5.19
CA HIS A 56 -6.58 -5.43 -5.70
C HIS A 56 -5.70 -4.36 -5.09
N TYR A 57 -5.19 -3.48 -5.94
CA TYR A 57 -4.47 -2.26 -5.60
C TYR A 57 -5.07 -1.12 -6.40
N PHE A 58 -5.81 -0.27 -5.71
CA PHE A 58 -6.53 0.86 -6.29
C PHE A 58 -5.91 2.16 -5.83
N GLY A 59 -5.88 3.13 -6.73
CA GLY A 59 -5.39 4.48 -6.47
C GLY A 59 -5.27 5.23 -7.78
N TYR A 60 -4.83 6.48 -7.71
CA TYR A 60 -4.53 7.24 -8.91
C TYR A 60 -3.21 6.73 -9.51
N LYS A 61 -3.24 6.14 -10.70
CA LYS A 61 -2.08 5.44 -11.26
C LYS A 61 -1.16 6.38 -12.04
N TRP A 62 0.08 6.50 -11.60
CA TRP A 62 1.18 7.08 -12.39
C TRP A 62 1.99 5.99 -13.09
N ASN A 63 2.63 6.31 -14.22
CA ASN A 63 3.43 5.35 -15.00
C ASN A 63 4.72 5.93 -15.60
N PHE A 64 5.17 7.09 -15.14
CA PHE A 64 6.36 7.76 -15.70
C PHE A 64 7.68 7.19 -15.16
N PHE A 65 7.68 6.63 -13.94
CA PHE A 65 8.87 6.08 -13.27
C PHE A 65 8.88 4.55 -13.18
N VAL A 66 7.69 3.94 -13.05
CA VAL A 66 7.53 2.48 -12.94
C VAL A 66 6.81 1.98 -14.19
N PRO A 67 7.37 1.03 -14.98
CA PRO A 67 6.78 0.57 -16.25
C PRO A 67 5.34 0.05 -16.13
N HIS A 68 5.01 -0.56 -15.00
CA HIS A 68 3.66 -1.07 -14.71
C HIS A 68 2.82 -0.13 -13.87
N GLY A 69 3.38 1.03 -13.53
CA GLY A 69 2.80 2.08 -12.72
C GLY A 69 2.66 1.76 -11.25
N PHE A 70 2.41 2.82 -10.49
CA PHE A 70 2.24 2.82 -9.04
C PHE A 70 1.05 3.74 -8.69
N ALA A 71 0.45 3.57 -7.51
CA ALA A 71 -0.55 4.51 -7.04
C ALA A 71 0.15 5.74 -6.46
N ASP A 72 -0.38 6.92 -6.72
CA ASP A 72 0.03 8.17 -6.09
C ASP A 72 0.05 8.08 -4.56
N GLY A 73 1.04 8.71 -3.94
CA GLY A 73 1.23 8.70 -2.49
C GLY A 73 0.03 9.17 -1.67
N GLY A 74 -0.81 10.07 -2.18
CA GLY A 74 -1.86 10.69 -1.36
C GLY A 74 -2.86 9.70 -0.76
N VAL A 75 -3.40 8.79 -1.58
CA VAL A 75 -4.35 7.74 -1.14
C VAL A 75 -4.26 6.51 -2.05
N TYR A 76 -4.22 5.34 -1.42
CA TYR A 76 -4.43 4.07 -2.11
C TYR A 76 -5.17 3.05 -1.23
N VAL A 77 -5.78 2.07 -1.89
CA VAL A 77 -6.59 1.03 -1.27
C VAL A 77 -6.09 -0.34 -1.69
N LEU A 78 -5.91 -1.22 -0.71
CA LEU A 78 -5.45 -2.59 -0.91
C LEU A 78 -6.52 -3.57 -0.41
N SER A 79 -6.76 -4.64 -1.16
CA SER A 79 -7.51 -5.78 -0.65
C SER A 79 -6.68 -6.56 0.37
N ARG A 80 -7.35 -7.38 1.18
CA ARG A 80 -6.70 -8.32 2.10
C ARG A 80 -5.62 -9.15 1.43
N THR A 81 -5.94 -9.77 0.29
CA THR A 81 -4.96 -10.58 -0.45
C THR A 81 -3.79 -9.75 -0.99
N ALA A 82 -4.01 -8.50 -1.42
CA ALA A 82 -2.91 -7.64 -1.84
C ALA A 82 -1.95 -7.31 -0.68
N VAL A 83 -2.48 -6.97 0.49
CA VAL A 83 -1.69 -6.71 1.70
C VAL A 83 -0.88 -7.93 2.12
N GLU A 84 -1.48 -9.12 2.09
CA GLU A 84 -0.78 -10.38 2.39
C GLU A 84 0.37 -10.64 1.41
N ILE A 85 0.16 -10.41 0.10
CA ILE A 85 1.20 -10.57 -0.92
C ILE A 85 2.35 -9.58 -0.69
N PHE A 86 2.05 -8.29 -0.52
CA PHE A 86 3.07 -7.26 -0.29
C PHE A 86 3.91 -7.59 0.95
N TYR A 87 3.29 -8.03 2.03
CA TYR A 87 4.00 -8.42 3.23
C TYR A 87 4.92 -9.63 3.06
N GLN A 88 4.53 -10.63 2.25
CA GLN A 88 5.46 -11.71 1.92
C GLN A 88 6.62 -11.22 1.05
N ILE A 89 6.37 -10.31 0.09
CA ILE A 89 7.41 -9.73 -0.77
C ILE A 89 8.39 -8.89 0.04
N MET A 90 7.89 -8.10 1.00
CA MET A 90 8.70 -7.22 1.86
C MET A 90 9.67 -7.99 2.76
N LYS A 91 9.43 -9.28 3.00
CA LYS A 91 10.37 -10.15 3.72
C LYS A 91 11.53 -10.63 2.87
N ASP A 92 11.45 -10.52 1.53
CA ASP A 92 12.54 -10.89 0.64
C ASP A 92 13.45 -9.66 0.40
N PRO A 93 14.66 -9.62 0.97
CA PRO A 93 15.58 -8.48 0.83
C PRO A 93 16.06 -8.27 -0.62
N LYS A 94 15.83 -9.23 -1.53
CA LYS A 94 16.11 -9.05 -2.95
C LYS A 94 15.02 -8.25 -3.66
N LEU A 95 13.78 -8.36 -3.20
CA LEU A 95 12.62 -7.65 -3.77
C LEU A 95 12.35 -6.33 -3.02
N CYS A 96 12.61 -6.30 -1.71
CA CYS A 96 12.48 -5.11 -0.87
C CYS A 96 13.79 -4.89 -0.08
N PRO A 97 14.81 -4.26 -0.68
CA PRO A 97 16.08 -4.00 -0.01
C PRO A 97 15.94 -2.89 1.05
N GLU A 98 16.73 -2.96 2.15
CA GLU A 98 16.74 -1.91 3.19
C GLU A 98 17.15 -0.52 2.66
N HIS A 99 17.87 -0.48 1.53
CA HIS A 99 18.25 0.78 0.91
C HIS A 99 17.18 1.20 -0.10
N HIS A 100 16.34 2.14 0.32
CA HIS A 100 15.36 2.83 -0.51
C HIS A 100 16.03 3.55 -1.69
N ARG A 101 15.40 3.46 -2.86
CA ARG A 101 15.93 4.01 -4.13
C ARG A 101 14.96 4.95 -4.82
N ALA A 102 13.73 5.05 -4.31
CA ALA A 102 12.66 5.86 -4.86
C ALA A 102 11.81 6.43 -3.73
N GLU A 103 10.81 7.23 -4.09
CA GLU A 103 9.78 7.66 -3.12
C GLU A 103 8.94 6.46 -2.68
N GLU A 104 8.34 6.54 -1.48
CA GLU A 104 7.56 5.46 -0.84
C GLU A 104 6.53 4.83 -1.78
N ASP A 105 5.80 5.68 -2.52
CA ASP A 105 4.74 5.28 -3.44
C ASP A 105 5.27 4.57 -4.69
N GLN A 106 6.46 4.96 -5.16
CA GLN A 106 7.17 4.33 -6.27
C GLN A 106 7.73 2.94 -5.90
N GLU A 107 7.88 2.65 -4.61
CA GLU A 107 8.34 1.34 -4.12
C GLU A 107 7.17 0.35 -3.92
N VAL A 108 5.92 0.80 -4.01
CA VAL A 108 4.71 -0.04 -3.86
C VAL A 108 4.01 -0.23 -5.21
N TYR A 109 4.33 -1.33 -5.89
CA TYR A 109 3.69 -1.69 -7.16
C TYR A 109 3.65 -3.20 -7.40
N PHE A 110 2.73 -3.62 -8.28
CA PHE A 110 2.70 -4.99 -8.80
C PHE A 110 3.47 -5.08 -10.12
N GLU A 111 4.40 -6.03 -10.22
CA GLU A 111 4.93 -6.47 -11.50
C GLU A 111 4.05 -7.59 -12.06
N ASN A 112 3.61 -7.46 -13.31
CA ASN A 112 3.09 -8.62 -14.03
C ASN A 112 4.29 -9.49 -14.42
N ARG A 113 4.50 -10.59 -13.70
CA ARG A 113 5.37 -11.69 -14.15
C ARG A 113 4.63 -12.65 -15.05
#